data_AF-A0A398AXF5-F1
#
_entry.id   AF-A0A398AXF5-F1
#
_cell.length_a   1.000
_cell.length_b   1.000
_cell.length_c   1.000
_cell.angle_alpha   90.00
_cell.angle_beta   90.00
_cell.angle_gamma   90.00
#
_symmetry.space_group_name_H-M   'P 1'
#
loop_
_entity.id
_entity.type
_entity.pdbx_description
1 polymer ?
#
loop_
_entity_poly.entity_id
_entity_poly.type
_entity_poly.pdbx_seq_one_letter_code
_entity_poly.pdbx_strand_id
1 'polypeptide(L)'
;ELIMERFESHAASHPDKIALIYENQTMTYRELNEEANQLARYFIDHGVKKESVVGIKMNRSIDMMVVIFGILKSGASYLPIGIDTPQARIDYMLLDSECKLLITDQANEMASSHESADFQCILYGHIRDFLQDYEKTNHKIEDIRKSKAYIIYTSGSTGQPKGVVVEHDALTERMNWFHVKYMREETSRILLKTAITFDVSITELFGWIGCQGQLVVLPEGEEKNSAKIRETVIRYNVTDLNFTPSAFKVMGNELQNVASIQRIYLAGEALTKDVVQEAFRINSTLEVFNLYGPTETVIYATGTKIEKESPSITIGKPIDNVSVYILDSNQQLCPVGIIGELYISGNSLARGYLNNPELTAERFIENPYAANQRMYKTGDLVRWTHDGHIEYLGRIDHQVKIRGY
;
A
#
# COMPACT_ATOMS: atom_id res chain seq x y z
N GLU A 1 -19.42 0.55 0.74
CA GLU A 1 -18.84 0.31 2.07
C GLU A 1 -17.35 0.66 2.01
N LEU A 2 -16.84 1.41 2.99
CA LEU A 2 -15.40 1.68 3.15
C LEU A 2 -14.68 0.44 3.66
N ILE A 3 -13.35 0.40 3.52
CA ILE A 3 -12.55 -0.77 3.93
C ILE A 3 -12.70 -1.12 5.42
N MET A 4 -12.79 -0.13 6.31
CA MET A 4 -12.98 -0.36 7.75
C MET A 4 -14.40 -0.80 8.09
N GLU A 5 -15.42 -0.28 7.40
CA GLU A 5 -16.80 -0.74 7.56
C GLU A 5 -16.93 -2.22 7.15
N ARG A 6 -16.27 -2.62 6.05
CA ARG A 6 -16.21 -4.03 5.61
C ARG A 6 -15.53 -4.91 6.65
N PHE A 7 -14.42 -4.44 7.22
CA PHE A 7 -13.73 -5.16 8.28
C PHE A 7 -14.62 -5.35 9.51
N GLU A 8 -15.34 -4.31 9.94
CA GLU A 8 -16.30 -4.39 11.04
C GLU A 8 -17.42 -5.41 10.78
N SER A 9 -17.96 -5.44 9.56
CA SER A 9 -18.94 -6.44 9.12
C SER A 9 -18.37 -7.88 9.22
N HIS A 10 -17.10 -8.07 8.88
CA HIS A 10 -16.42 -9.36 9.03
C HIS A 10 -16.15 -9.72 10.49
N ALA A 11 -15.74 -8.77 11.33
CA ALA A 11 -15.55 -8.99 12.76
C ALA A 11 -16.85 -9.34 13.50
N ALA A 12 -17.99 -8.81 13.06
CA ALA A 12 -19.30 -9.18 13.60
C ALA A 12 -19.77 -10.58 13.16
N SER A 13 -19.50 -10.96 11.91
CA SER A 13 -19.98 -12.23 11.32
C SER A 13 -19.05 -13.42 11.59
N HIS A 14 -17.75 -13.21 11.70
CA HIS A 14 -16.73 -14.24 11.89
C HIS A 14 -15.74 -13.87 13.00
N PRO A 15 -16.24 -13.58 14.21
CA PRO A 15 -15.44 -12.97 15.26
C PRO A 15 -14.23 -13.79 15.69
N ASP A 16 -14.38 -15.12 15.74
CA ASP A 16 -13.36 -16.02 16.28
C ASP A 16 -12.40 -16.54 15.19
N LYS A 17 -12.56 -16.08 13.95
CA LYS A 17 -11.62 -16.36 12.85
C LYS A 17 -10.31 -15.60 13.11
N ILE A 18 -9.17 -16.23 12.85
CA ILE A 18 -7.87 -15.56 12.96
C ILE A 18 -7.74 -14.52 11.83
N ALA A 19 -7.44 -13.27 12.19
CA ALA A 19 -7.16 -12.17 11.28
C ALA A 19 -5.66 -11.99 11.07
N LEU A 20 -4.88 -11.98 12.17
CA LEU A 20 -3.44 -11.71 12.15
C LEU A 20 -2.65 -12.89 12.70
N ILE A 21 -1.50 -13.16 12.08
CA ILE A 21 -0.53 -14.16 12.52
C ILE A 21 0.85 -13.50 12.55
N TYR A 22 1.51 -13.52 13.70
CA TYR A 22 2.87 -13.02 13.88
C TYR A 22 3.65 -13.97 14.78
N GLU A 23 4.60 -14.70 14.20
CA GLU A 23 5.32 -15.76 14.92
C GLU A 23 4.37 -16.72 15.65
N ASN A 24 4.52 -16.87 16.98
CA ASN A 24 3.66 -17.72 17.79
C ASN A 24 2.38 -17.02 18.28
N GLN A 25 2.15 -15.77 17.87
CA GLN A 25 0.99 -14.97 18.25
C GLN A 25 -0.05 -14.97 17.13
N THR A 26 -1.31 -14.96 17.53
CA THR A 26 -2.45 -14.82 16.64
C THR A 26 -3.44 -13.84 17.23
N MET A 27 -4.14 -13.12 16.37
CA MET A 27 -5.23 -12.23 16.78
C MET A 27 -6.46 -12.52 15.92
N THR A 28 -7.60 -12.69 16.56
CA THR A 28 -8.90 -12.87 15.89
C THR A 28 -9.42 -11.56 15.30
N TYR A 29 -10.41 -11.66 14.40
CA TYR A 29 -11.10 -10.47 13.89
C TYR A 29 -11.77 -9.67 15.02
N ARG A 30 -12.36 -10.35 16.03
CA ARG A 30 -12.96 -9.70 17.19
C ARG A 30 -11.93 -8.91 17.98
N GLU A 31 -10.84 -9.56 18.37
CA GLU A 31 -9.79 -8.93 19.18
C GLU A 31 -9.21 -7.71 18.45
N LEU A 32 -8.86 -7.84 17.16
CA LEU A 32 -8.33 -6.73 16.38
C LEU A 32 -9.33 -5.55 16.32
N ASN A 33 -10.61 -5.85 16.10
CA ASN A 33 -11.63 -4.82 16.04
C ASN A 33 -11.83 -4.11 17.39
N GLU A 34 -11.91 -4.87 18.49
CA GLU A 34 -12.09 -4.32 19.83
C GLU A 34 -10.90 -3.46 20.26
N GLU A 35 -9.66 -3.95 20.11
CA GLU A 35 -8.46 -3.20 20.48
C GLU A 35 -8.29 -1.94 19.61
N ALA A 36 -8.55 -2.03 18.30
CA ALA A 36 -8.50 -0.86 17.42
C ALA A 36 -9.59 0.17 17.77
N ASN A 37 -10.77 -0.26 18.21
CA ASN A 37 -11.85 0.63 18.66
C ASN A 37 -11.49 1.37 19.96
N GLN A 38 -10.81 0.69 20.89
CA GLN A 38 -10.31 1.31 22.11
C GLN A 38 -9.24 2.35 21.80
N LEU A 39 -8.28 1.99 20.94
CA LEU A 39 -7.21 2.89 20.54
C LEU A 39 -7.72 4.10 19.74
N ALA A 40 -8.71 3.90 18.87
CA ALA A 40 -9.33 5.01 18.14
C ALA A 40 -9.97 6.04 19.07
N ARG A 41 -10.65 5.60 20.14
CA ARG A 41 -11.20 6.50 21.16
C ARG A 41 -10.10 7.21 21.96
N TYR A 42 -9.04 6.48 22.32
CA TYR A 42 -7.86 7.08 22.92
C TYR A 42 -7.33 8.23 22.06
N PHE A 43 -7.17 8.02 20.75
CA PHE A 43 -6.73 9.08 19.85
C PHE A 43 -7.69 10.28 19.83
N ILE A 44 -9.00 10.03 19.77
CA ILE A 44 -10.03 11.09 19.80
C ILE A 44 -9.94 11.93 21.08
N ASP A 45 -9.81 11.27 22.24
CA ASP A 45 -9.68 11.94 23.54
C ASP A 45 -8.37 12.74 23.65
N HIS A 46 -7.35 12.37 22.88
CA HIS A 46 -6.06 13.09 22.77
C HIS A 46 -6.05 14.10 21.61
N GLY A 47 -7.23 14.48 21.12
CA GLY A 47 -7.41 15.59 20.19
C GLY A 47 -7.17 15.25 18.72
N VAL A 48 -7.06 13.97 18.38
CA VAL A 48 -7.11 13.51 16.98
C VAL A 48 -8.52 13.70 16.45
N LYS A 49 -8.62 14.23 15.23
CA LYS A 49 -9.88 14.50 14.54
C LYS A 49 -9.78 13.98 13.10
N LYS A 50 -10.91 14.02 12.39
CA LYS A 50 -10.95 13.88 10.94
C LYS A 50 -9.88 14.77 10.29
N GLU A 51 -9.14 14.25 9.30
CA GLU A 51 -7.99 14.88 8.61
C GLU A 51 -6.70 15.04 9.43
N SER A 52 -6.68 14.75 10.73
CA SER A 52 -5.45 14.72 11.51
C SER A 52 -4.48 13.67 10.97
N VAL A 53 -3.18 13.92 11.14
CA VAL A 53 -2.13 12.97 10.77
C VAL A 53 -1.54 12.37 12.04
N VAL A 54 -1.46 11.04 12.08
CA VAL A 54 -0.80 10.28 13.13
C VAL A 54 0.38 9.53 12.50
N GLY A 55 1.59 9.87 12.93
CA GLY A 55 2.82 9.19 12.53
C GLY A 55 2.92 7.81 13.17
N ILE A 56 3.44 6.84 12.42
CA ILE A 56 3.75 5.50 12.92
C ILE A 56 5.21 5.15 12.61
N LYS A 57 5.99 4.88 13.66
CA LYS A 57 7.37 4.39 13.59
C LYS A 57 7.49 3.15 14.48
N MET A 58 7.01 2.01 13.99
CA MET A 58 6.94 0.76 14.74
C MET A 58 7.44 -0.40 13.89
N ASN A 59 8.07 -1.40 14.51
CA ASN A 59 8.39 -2.64 13.82
C ASN A 59 7.10 -3.37 13.44
N ARG A 60 7.16 -4.14 12.35
CA ARG A 60 6.06 -5.03 11.97
C ARG A 60 5.71 -5.98 13.11
N SER A 61 4.45 -5.91 13.53
CA SER A 61 3.88 -6.63 14.66
C SER A 61 2.35 -6.61 14.58
N ILE A 62 1.69 -7.39 15.44
CA ILE A 62 0.23 -7.27 15.64
C ILE A 62 -0.11 -5.88 16.16
N ASP A 63 0.66 -5.36 17.10
CA ASP A 63 0.45 -4.03 17.70
C ASP A 63 0.50 -2.91 16.64
N MET A 64 1.41 -3.00 15.66
CA MET A 64 1.44 -2.06 14.53
C MET A 64 0.13 -2.09 13.72
N MET A 65 -0.47 -3.27 13.51
CA MET A 65 -1.76 -3.39 12.83
C MET A 65 -2.91 -2.78 13.65
N VAL A 66 -2.92 -3.01 14.97
CA VAL A 66 -3.87 -2.37 15.89
C VAL A 66 -3.77 -0.85 15.79
N VAL A 67 -2.55 -0.31 15.77
CA VAL A 67 -2.30 1.14 15.62
C VAL A 67 -2.83 1.68 14.30
N ILE A 68 -2.50 1.05 13.17
CA ILE A 68 -3.00 1.48 11.86
C ILE A 68 -4.54 1.48 11.84
N PHE A 69 -5.18 0.42 12.36
CA PHE A 69 -6.64 0.32 12.39
C PHE A 69 -7.27 1.33 13.33
N GLY A 70 -6.66 1.58 14.50
CA GLY A 70 -7.11 2.61 15.44
C GLY A 70 -7.05 4.01 14.83
N ILE A 71 -5.99 4.33 14.09
CA ILE A 71 -5.85 5.61 13.37
C ILE A 71 -6.99 5.75 12.35
N LEU A 72 -7.17 4.76 11.49
CA LEU A 72 -8.21 4.80 10.45
C LEU A 72 -9.63 4.87 11.03
N LYS A 73 -9.89 4.15 12.12
CA LYS A 73 -11.18 4.17 12.83
C LYS A 73 -11.44 5.51 13.51
N SER A 74 -10.41 6.22 13.98
CA SER A 74 -10.55 7.59 14.50
C SER A 74 -10.84 8.64 13.41
N GLY A 75 -10.81 8.26 12.13
CA GLY A 75 -10.98 9.15 10.97
C GLY A 75 -9.72 9.94 10.61
N ALA A 76 -8.58 9.61 11.24
CA ALA A 76 -7.29 10.21 10.94
C ALA A 76 -6.53 9.43 9.87
N SER A 77 -5.52 10.09 9.32
CA SER A 77 -4.59 9.53 8.35
C SER A 77 -3.36 9.02 9.07
N TYR A 78 -2.90 7.82 8.72
CA TYR A 78 -1.59 7.38 9.21
C TYR A 78 -0.46 7.84 8.27
N LEU A 79 0.70 8.10 8.85
CA LEU A 79 1.94 8.46 8.16
C LEU A 79 3.03 7.45 8.56
N PRO A 80 3.36 6.47 7.70
CA PRO A 80 4.42 5.51 7.98
C PRO A 80 5.80 6.16 7.90
N ILE A 81 6.61 5.92 8.92
CA ILE A 81 8.00 6.37 9.05
C ILE A 81 8.87 5.12 9.22
N GLY A 82 9.87 4.96 8.35
CA GLY A 82 10.76 3.80 8.37
C GLY A 82 11.63 3.80 9.63
N ILE A 83 11.94 2.62 10.16
CA ILE A 83 12.72 2.46 11.40
C ILE A 83 14.11 3.09 11.29
N ASP A 84 14.76 2.93 10.14
CA ASP A 84 16.10 3.44 9.84
C ASP A 84 16.09 4.85 9.20
N THR A 85 14.95 5.55 9.24
CA THR A 85 14.85 6.90 8.66
C THR A 85 15.74 7.87 9.45
N PRO A 86 16.65 8.62 8.82
CA PRO A 86 17.47 9.60 9.52
C PRO A 86 16.62 10.68 10.20
N GLN A 87 17.03 11.13 11.40
CA GLN A 87 16.25 12.08 12.21
C GLN A 87 15.82 13.33 11.44
N ALA A 88 16.73 13.98 10.70
CA ALA A 88 16.39 15.17 9.91
C ALA A 88 15.26 14.94 8.89
N ARG A 89 15.13 13.72 8.36
CA ARG A 89 14.03 13.35 7.46
C ARG A 89 12.74 13.07 8.22
N ILE A 90 12.84 12.48 9.42
CA ILE A 90 11.69 12.33 10.33
C ILE A 90 11.14 13.71 10.68
N ASP A 91 11.99 14.63 11.13
CA ASP A 91 11.61 16.00 11.51
C ASP A 91 10.91 16.73 10.36
N TYR A 92 11.46 16.63 9.16
CA TYR A 92 10.83 17.18 7.95
C TYR A 92 9.44 16.59 7.71
N MET A 93 9.30 15.26 7.75
CA MET A 93 8.02 14.59 7.50
C MET A 93 6.96 14.95 8.55
N LEU A 94 7.36 15.03 9.83
CA LEU A 94 6.47 15.39 10.93
C LEU A 94 6.02 16.84 10.84
N LEU A 95 6.93 17.76 10.50
CA LEU A 95 6.65 19.16 10.31
C LEU A 95 5.74 19.40 9.09
N ASP A 96 6.13 18.87 7.91
CA ASP A 96 5.38 19.05 6.67
C ASP A 96 3.97 18.42 6.74
N SER A 97 3.80 17.35 7.52
CA SER A 97 2.49 16.73 7.70
C SER A 97 1.61 17.31 8.81
N GLU A 98 2.13 18.28 9.58
CA GLU A 98 1.49 18.77 10.80
C GLU A 98 1.07 17.59 11.71
N CYS A 99 1.99 16.63 11.86
CA CYS A 99 1.75 15.39 12.59
C CYS A 99 1.29 15.71 14.01
N LYS A 100 0.17 15.13 14.44
CA LYS A 100 -0.40 15.40 15.76
C LYS A 100 0.20 14.51 16.83
N LEU A 101 0.25 13.22 16.55
CA LEU A 101 0.78 12.17 17.42
C LEU A 101 1.77 11.32 16.63
N LEU A 102 2.89 10.96 17.23
CA LEU A 102 3.81 9.95 16.71
C LEU A 102 3.75 8.71 17.62
N ILE A 103 3.29 7.59 17.08
CA ILE A 103 3.24 6.31 17.79
C ILE A 103 4.49 5.50 17.47
N THR A 104 5.17 5.03 18.51
CA THR A 104 6.42 4.26 18.39
C THR A 104 6.43 3.06 19.34
N ASP A 105 7.20 2.03 18.99
CA ASP A 105 7.56 0.92 19.88
C ASP A 105 9.02 1.03 20.40
N GLN A 106 9.73 2.10 20.01
CA GLN A 106 11.11 2.36 20.38
C GLN A 106 11.19 3.36 21.53
N ALA A 107 11.55 2.91 22.73
CA ALA A 107 11.69 3.76 23.91
C ALA A 107 12.71 4.91 23.73
N ASN A 108 13.76 4.69 22.92
CA ASN A 108 14.79 5.69 22.65
C ASN A 108 14.25 6.93 21.90
N GLU A 109 13.17 6.78 21.13
CA GLU A 109 12.53 7.88 20.40
C GLU A 109 11.79 8.86 21.31
N MET A 110 11.51 8.46 22.57
CA MET A 110 10.92 9.36 23.56
C MET A 110 11.93 10.43 24.00
N ALA A 111 13.22 10.09 24.05
CA ALA A 111 14.29 10.98 24.51
C ALA A 111 14.70 12.02 23.44
N SER A 112 14.41 11.75 22.17
CA SER A 112 14.65 12.64 21.03
C SER A 112 13.46 13.55 20.72
N SER A 113 12.33 13.46 21.45
CA SER A 113 11.18 14.35 21.23
C SER A 113 11.57 15.82 21.48
N HIS A 114 11.73 16.54 20.37
CA HIS A 114 12.35 17.85 20.30
C HIS A 114 11.54 18.94 21.00
N GLU A 115 12.24 19.88 21.65
CA GLU A 115 11.68 21.11 22.24
C GLU A 115 11.00 22.05 21.20
N SER A 116 10.98 21.68 19.91
CA SER A 116 10.63 22.56 18.79
C SER A 116 9.42 22.12 17.95
N ALA A 117 8.69 21.07 18.32
CA ALA A 117 7.60 20.55 17.48
C ALA A 117 6.29 20.33 18.25
N ASP A 118 5.17 20.81 17.67
CA ASP A 118 3.80 20.72 18.20
C ASP A 118 3.17 19.31 18.13
N PHE A 119 3.99 18.24 18.18
CA PHE A 119 3.52 16.85 18.17
C PHE A 119 3.84 16.13 19.47
N GLN A 120 3.00 15.16 19.84
CA GLN A 120 3.24 14.30 21.00
C GLN A 120 3.77 12.94 20.54
N CYS A 121 4.95 12.55 21.00
CA CYS A 121 5.49 11.20 20.84
C CYS A 121 4.92 10.28 21.94
N ILE A 122 4.41 9.11 21.54
CA ILE A 122 3.77 8.15 22.44
C ILE A 122 4.39 6.77 22.21
N LEU A 123 4.98 6.22 23.27
CA LEU A 123 5.40 4.82 23.29
C LEU A 123 4.16 3.94 23.44
N TYR A 124 3.88 3.09 22.45
CA TYR A 124 2.68 2.25 22.41
C TYR A 124 2.54 1.36 23.66
N GLY A 125 3.67 0.79 24.13
CA GLY A 125 3.70 -0.03 25.35
C GLY A 125 3.23 0.71 26.61
N HIS A 126 3.34 2.05 26.67
CA HIS A 126 2.84 2.82 27.81
C HIS A 126 1.34 3.05 27.77
N ILE A 127 0.71 3.09 26.59
CA ILE A 127 -0.73 3.34 26.49
C ILE A 127 -1.55 2.06 26.54
N ARG A 128 -0.95 0.91 26.20
CA ARG A 128 -1.64 -0.38 26.07
C ARG A 128 -2.49 -0.74 27.29
N ASP A 129 -1.93 -0.59 28.49
CA ASP A 129 -2.62 -0.95 29.73
C ASP A 129 -3.78 0.00 30.05
N PHE A 130 -3.74 1.24 29.58
CA PHE A 130 -4.84 2.21 29.74
C PHE A 130 -5.97 2.01 28.75
N LEU A 131 -5.75 1.29 27.64
CA LEU A 131 -6.78 1.04 26.64
C LEU A 131 -7.95 0.21 27.19
N GLN A 132 -7.73 -0.57 28.25
CA GLN A 132 -8.76 -1.41 28.86
C GLN A 132 -9.98 -0.61 29.36
N ASP A 133 -9.79 0.67 29.69
CA ASP A 133 -10.83 1.55 30.20
C ASP A 133 -11.71 2.14 29.08
N TYR A 134 -11.28 2.03 27.82
CA TYR A 134 -12.04 2.50 26.66
C TYR A 134 -13.06 1.46 26.19
N GLU A 135 -14.17 1.94 25.64
CA GLU A 135 -15.18 1.06 25.04
C GLU A 135 -14.66 0.33 23.80
N LYS A 136 -15.04 -0.94 23.69
CA LYS A 136 -14.65 -1.86 22.60
C LYS A 136 -15.56 -1.81 21.37
N THR A 137 -16.72 -1.15 21.47
CA THR A 137 -17.75 -1.14 20.42
C THR A 137 -17.33 -0.28 19.23
N ASN A 138 -17.83 -0.60 18.04
CA ASN A 138 -17.59 0.27 16.87
C ASN A 138 -18.18 1.66 17.12
N HIS A 139 -17.50 2.68 16.61
CA HIS A 139 -17.99 4.05 16.57
C HIS A 139 -17.92 4.54 15.13
N LYS A 140 -18.82 5.44 14.76
CA LYS A 140 -18.93 5.93 13.38
C LYS A 140 -18.42 7.35 13.30
N ILE A 141 -17.43 7.59 12.43
CA ILE A 141 -17.03 8.93 12.03
C ILE A 141 -17.76 9.28 10.74
N GLU A 142 -18.58 10.33 10.77
CA GLU A 142 -19.38 10.72 9.60
C GLU A 142 -18.51 11.37 8.51
N ASP A 143 -18.87 11.11 7.25
CA ASP A 143 -18.33 11.80 6.07
C ASP A 143 -16.80 11.65 5.83
N ILE A 144 -16.17 10.54 6.22
CA ILE A 144 -14.71 10.34 6.03
C ILE A 144 -14.30 9.92 4.62
N ARG A 145 -15.24 9.76 3.69
CA ARG A 145 -14.99 9.24 2.33
C ARG A 145 -13.90 10.00 1.58
N LYS A 146 -13.97 11.33 1.62
CA LYS A 146 -12.99 12.25 1.03
C LYS A 146 -11.87 12.62 1.98
N SER A 147 -11.83 12.03 3.18
CA SER A 147 -10.75 12.30 4.13
C SER A 147 -9.48 11.52 3.82
N LYS A 148 -8.35 12.06 4.27
CA LYS A 148 -7.03 11.43 4.20
C LYS A 148 -7.08 10.08 4.93
N ALA A 149 -6.75 9.00 4.24
CA ALA A 149 -6.57 7.67 4.83
C ALA A 149 -5.10 7.43 5.17
N TYR A 150 -4.19 7.80 4.26
CA TYR A 150 -2.75 7.69 4.50
C TYR A 150 -1.97 8.72 3.69
N ILE A 151 -0.74 8.96 4.13
CA ILE A 151 0.24 9.80 3.44
C ILE A 151 1.52 8.99 3.25
N ILE A 152 2.00 8.81 2.03
CA ILE A 152 3.28 8.18 1.75
C ILE A 152 4.23 9.20 1.12
N TYR A 153 5.42 9.36 1.73
CA TYR A 153 6.45 10.22 1.17
C TYR A 153 7.27 9.49 0.12
N THR A 154 7.33 10.06 -1.07
CA THR A 154 8.17 9.58 -2.17
C THR A 154 9.40 10.46 -2.36
N SER A 155 10.42 9.95 -3.05
CA SER A 155 11.59 10.74 -3.45
C SER A 155 11.15 11.84 -4.43
N GLY A 156 11.40 13.11 -4.09
CA GLY A 156 11.20 14.23 -5.00
C GLY A 156 12.37 14.38 -5.97
N SER A 157 12.10 14.76 -7.20
CA SER A 157 13.13 15.08 -8.20
C SER A 157 14.02 16.25 -7.78
N THR A 158 13.52 17.13 -6.92
CA THR A 158 14.25 18.27 -6.33
C THR A 158 15.08 17.91 -5.10
N GLY A 159 15.07 16.63 -4.68
CA GLY A 159 15.80 16.12 -3.52
C GLY A 159 15.01 16.17 -2.20
N GLN A 160 13.96 17.00 -2.09
CA GLN A 160 13.06 16.99 -0.93
C GLN A 160 11.93 15.96 -1.10
N PRO A 161 11.66 15.10 -0.11
CA PRO A 161 10.55 14.15 -0.17
C PRO A 161 9.19 14.87 -0.28
N LYS A 162 8.24 14.27 -1.01
CA LYS A 162 6.89 14.81 -1.19
C LYS A 162 5.85 13.83 -0.66
N GLY A 163 4.93 14.29 0.20
CA GLY A 163 3.85 13.46 0.74
C GLY A 163 2.72 13.29 -0.28
N VAL A 164 2.44 12.06 -0.71
CA VAL A 164 1.27 11.75 -1.55
C VAL A 164 0.08 11.47 -0.64
N VAL A 165 -0.99 12.25 -0.79
CA VAL A 165 -2.19 12.17 0.06
C VAL A 165 -3.24 11.30 -0.59
N VAL A 166 -3.60 10.19 0.04
CA VAL A 166 -4.62 9.25 -0.45
C VAL A 166 -5.87 9.28 0.43
N GLU A 167 -7.04 9.33 -0.21
CA GLU A 167 -8.33 9.38 0.48
C GLU A 167 -8.93 7.99 0.73
N HIS A 168 -9.83 7.89 1.72
CA HIS A 168 -10.52 6.63 2.03
C HIS A 168 -11.28 6.04 0.85
N ASP A 169 -11.95 6.87 0.04
CA ASP A 169 -12.64 6.42 -1.17
C ASP A 169 -11.68 5.76 -2.17
N ALA A 170 -10.53 6.39 -2.43
CA ALA A 170 -9.56 5.89 -3.39
C ALA A 170 -8.89 4.59 -2.92
N LEU A 171 -8.56 4.50 -1.62
CA LEU A 171 -8.11 3.27 -0.98
C LEU A 171 -9.17 2.16 -1.10
N THR A 172 -10.42 2.48 -0.78
CA THR A 172 -11.53 1.52 -0.81
C THR A 172 -11.77 1.00 -2.23
N GLU A 173 -11.76 1.89 -3.21
CA GLU A 173 -11.89 1.53 -4.63
C GLU A 173 -10.78 0.55 -5.05
N ARG A 174 -9.52 0.85 -4.70
CA ARG A 174 -8.39 -0.02 -5.01
C ARG A 174 -8.50 -1.39 -4.34
N MET A 175 -8.90 -1.45 -3.07
CA MET A 175 -9.06 -2.72 -2.34
C MET A 175 -10.24 -3.54 -2.86
N ASN A 176 -11.35 -2.90 -3.24
CA ASN A 176 -12.48 -3.58 -3.87
C ASN A 176 -12.09 -4.23 -5.20
N TRP A 177 -11.36 -3.50 -6.06
CA TRP A 177 -10.83 -4.07 -7.30
C TRP A 177 -9.90 -5.26 -7.03
N PHE A 178 -8.94 -5.08 -6.11
CA PHE A 178 -7.97 -6.13 -5.78
C PHE A 178 -8.68 -7.40 -5.30
N HIS A 179 -9.70 -7.24 -4.45
CA HIS A 179 -10.53 -8.33 -3.98
C HIS A 179 -11.25 -9.04 -5.13
N VAL A 180 -12.04 -8.32 -5.93
CA VAL A 180 -12.84 -8.89 -7.03
C VAL A 180 -11.94 -9.60 -8.05
N LYS A 181 -10.76 -9.05 -8.31
CA LYS A 181 -9.86 -9.58 -9.34
C LYS A 181 -9.09 -10.81 -8.88
N TYR A 182 -8.57 -10.81 -7.65
CA TYR A 182 -7.56 -11.77 -7.22
C TYR A 182 -7.92 -12.61 -6.01
N MET A 183 -8.73 -12.07 -5.09
CA MET A 183 -8.98 -12.72 -3.81
C MET A 183 -10.28 -13.54 -3.87
N ARG A 184 -10.13 -14.85 -4.12
CA ARG A 184 -11.27 -15.73 -4.41
C ARG A 184 -11.70 -16.62 -3.25
N GLU A 185 -10.86 -16.77 -2.23
CA GLU A 185 -11.04 -17.80 -1.22
C GLU A 185 -10.85 -17.23 0.20
N GLU A 186 -11.67 -17.67 1.13
CA GLU A 186 -11.53 -17.37 2.56
C GLU A 186 -10.25 -17.92 3.19
N THR A 187 -9.58 -18.83 2.48
CA THR A 187 -8.28 -19.42 2.82
C THR A 187 -7.11 -18.53 2.44
N SER A 188 -7.35 -17.37 1.81
CA SER A 188 -6.28 -16.48 1.37
C SER A 188 -5.49 -15.93 2.55
N ARG A 189 -4.16 -16.06 2.47
CA ARG A 189 -3.19 -15.58 3.44
C ARG A 189 -2.15 -14.73 2.73
N ILE A 190 -2.17 -13.42 3.00
CA ILE A 190 -1.19 -12.48 2.44
C ILE A 190 -0.02 -12.34 3.41
N LEU A 191 1.21 -12.31 2.90
CA LEU A 191 2.39 -11.96 3.69
C LEU A 191 2.61 -10.45 3.69
N LEU A 192 2.64 -9.83 4.87
CA LEU A 192 3.18 -8.48 5.05
C LEU A 192 4.70 -8.54 5.13
N LYS A 193 5.36 -8.38 3.99
CA LYS A 193 6.83 -8.32 3.88
C LYS A 193 7.34 -6.92 3.54
N THR A 194 6.53 -6.15 2.82
CA THR A 194 6.95 -4.90 2.21
C THR A 194 6.94 -3.81 3.28
N ALA A 195 8.01 -3.01 3.34
CA ALA A 195 8.10 -1.91 4.30
C ALA A 195 6.89 -0.98 4.14
N ILE A 196 6.27 -0.60 5.27
CA ILE A 196 5.00 0.14 5.28
C ILE A 196 5.10 1.56 4.70
N THR A 197 6.32 2.02 4.41
CA THR A 197 6.63 3.28 3.73
C THR A 197 6.45 3.20 2.21
N PHE A 198 6.19 2.02 1.65
CA PHE A 198 5.88 1.82 0.23
C PHE A 198 4.41 1.46 0.05
N ASP A 199 3.77 2.04 -0.96
CA ASP A 199 2.34 1.86 -1.23
C ASP A 199 1.94 0.41 -1.58
N VAL A 200 2.85 -0.41 -2.10
CA VAL A 200 2.63 -1.86 -2.28
C VAL A 200 2.26 -2.54 -0.96
N SER A 201 2.76 -2.06 0.19
CA SER A 201 2.39 -2.59 1.49
C SER A 201 0.90 -2.40 1.78
N ILE A 202 0.22 -1.43 1.17
CA ILE A 202 -1.22 -1.16 1.38
C ILE A 202 -2.06 -2.34 0.91
N THR A 203 -1.67 -2.96 -0.22
CA THR A 203 -2.28 -4.21 -0.68
C THR A 203 -2.03 -5.35 0.31
N GLU A 204 -0.85 -5.43 0.92
CA GLU A 204 -0.57 -6.43 1.96
C GLU A 204 -1.39 -6.17 3.23
N LEU A 205 -1.45 -4.92 3.70
CA LEU A 205 -2.13 -4.49 4.91
C LEU A 205 -3.65 -4.68 4.86
N PHE A 206 -4.28 -4.53 3.69
CA PHE A 206 -5.74 -4.49 3.58
C PHE A 206 -6.35 -5.47 2.57
N GLY A 207 -5.56 -6.05 1.65
CA GLY A 207 -6.08 -6.89 0.57
C GLY A 207 -6.79 -8.17 1.03
N TRP A 208 -6.43 -8.68 2.21
CA TRP A 208 -7.03 -9.87 2.83
C TRP A 208 -8.44 -9.61 3.37
N ILE A 209 -8.79 -8.36 3.70
CA ILE A 209 -10.10 -8.03 4.30
C ILE A 209 -11.24 -8.40 3.35
N GLY A 210 -11.09 -8.15 2.04
CA GLY A 210 -12.15 -8.35 1.05
C GLY A 210 -12.72 -9.76 1.00
N CYS A 211 -11.89 -10.78 1.26
CA CYS A 211 -12.27 -12.19 1.24
C CYS A 211 -12.28 -12.83 2.63
N GLN A 212 -12.33 -12.04 3.72
CA GLN A 212 -12.22 -12.54 5.09
C GLN A 212 -10.95 -13.39 5.31
N GLY A 213 -9.86 -13.04 4.63
CA GLY A 213 -8.59 -13.76 4.67
C GLY A 213 -7.82 -13.51 5.96
N GLN A 214 -6.51 -13.75 5.92
CA GLN A 214 -5.61 -13.56 7.06
C GLN A 214 -4.34 -12.83 6.62
N LEU A 215 -3.77 -12.03 7.51
CA LEU A 215 -2.48 -11.39 7.34
C LEU A 215 -1.41 -12.14 8.12
N VAL A 216 -0.38 -12.62 7.43
CA VAL A 216 0.83 -13.17 8.05
C VAL A 216 1.86 -12.06 8.08
N VAL A 217 2.31 -11.67 9.26
CA VAL A 217 3.28 -10.58 9.43
C VAL A 217 4.69 -11.17 9.50
N LEU A 218 5.57 -10.74 8.60
CA LEU A 218 6.99 -11.10 8.66
C LEU A 218 7.70 -10.16 9.65
N PRO A 219 8.60 -10.66 10.52
CA PRO A 219 9.39 -9.82 11.43
C PRO A 219 10.20 -8.75 10.68
N GLU A 220 10.36 -7.58 11.30
CA GLU A 220 11.17 -6.49 10.77
C GLU A 220 12.63 -6.92 10.55
N GLY A 221 13.24 -6.49 9.44
CA GLY A 221 14.63 -6.85 9.07
C GLY A 221 14.77 -8.17 8.32
N GLU A 222 13.73 -9.00 8.25
CA GLU A 222 13.73 -10.30 7.56
C GLU A 222 13.32 -10.21 6.07
N GLU A 223 13.08 -9.01 5.53
CA GLU A 223 12.56 -8.79 4.17
C GLU A 223 13.51 -9.29 3.08
N LYS A 224 14.80 -9.40 3.42
CA LYS A 224 15.87 -9.90 2.53
C LYS A 224 16.35 -11.30 2.93
N ASN A 225 15.79 -11.89 3.99
CA ASN A 225 16.17 -13.22 4.45
C ASN A 225 15.31 -14.28 3.75
N SER A 226 15.89 -14.88 2.72
CA SER A 226 15.18 -15.82 1.85
C SER A 226 14.73 -17.08 2.57
N ALA A 227 15.57 -17.60 3.47
CA ALA A 227 15.26 -18.75 4.31
C ALA A 227 14.11 -18.44 5.28
N LYS A 228 14.12 -17.26 5.91
CA LYS A 228 13.06 -16.87 6.86
C LYS A 228 11.71 -16.66 6.19
N ILE A 229 11.70 -16.03 5.02
CA ILE A 229 10.47 -15.87 4.23
C ILE A 229 9.93 -17.25 3.82
N ARG A 230 10.79 -18.13 3.31
CA ARG A 230 10.39 -19.50 2.95
C ARG A 230 9.82 -20.27 4.14
N GLU A 231 10.49 -20.21 5.30
CA GLU A 231 10.01 -20.80 6.55
C GLU A 231 8.61 -20.28 6.90
N THR A 232 8.43 -18.96 6.87
CA THR A 232 7.17 -18.28 7.19
C THR A 232 6.05 -18.69 6.22
N VAL A 233 6.34 -18.70 4.92
CA VAL A 233 5.38 -19.09 3.88
C VAL A 233 4.90 -20.52 4.09
N ILE A 234 5.81 -21.46 4.35
CA ILE A 234 5.46 -22.87 4.58
C ILE A 234 4.72 -23.04 5.90
N ARG A 235 5.26 -22.48 6.98
CA ARG A 235 4.71 -22.64 8.33
C ARG A 235 3.28 -22.12 8.44
N TYR A 236 2.98 -21.01 7.79
CA TYR A 236 1.67 -20.38 7.85
C TYR A 236 0.87 -20.53 6.56
N ASN A 237 1.25 -21.41 5.63
CA ASN A 237 0.55 -21.66 4.37
C ASN A 237 0.18 -20.37 3.61
N VAL A 238 1.13 -19.44 3.48
CA VAL A 238 0.91 -18.19 2.74
C VAL A 238 0.54 -18.51 1.29
N THR A 239 -0.49 -17.83 0.78
CA THR A 239 -1.03 -18.03 -0.57
C THR A 239 -0.67 -16.90 -1.53
N ASP A 240 -0.47 -15.69 -1.00
CA ASP A 240 -0.36 -14.45 -1.76
C ASP A 240 0.91 -13.69 -1.37
N LEU A 241 1.72 -13.35 -2.37
CA LEU A 241 2.99 -12.65 -2.18
C LEU A 241 3.12 -11.48 -3.17
N ASN A 242 3.54 -10.31 -2.69
CA ASN A 242 3.98 -9.22 -3.56
C ASN A 242 5.51 -9.22 -3.65
N PHE A 243 6.07 -8.90 -4.81
CA PHE A 243 7.50 -8.67 -4.99
C PHE A 243 7.78 -7.55 -5.99
N THR A 244 8.90 -6.87 -5.82
CA THR A 244 9.56 -6.21 -6.95
C THR A 244 10.26 -7.28 -7.80
N PRO A 245 10.33 -7.15 -9.15
CA PRO A 245 11.10 -8.07 -10.00
C PRO A 245 12.52 -8.36 -9.49
N SER A 246 13.27 -7.35 -9.01
CA SER A 246 14.62 -7.54 -8.48
C SER A 246 14.64 -8.39 -7.20
N ALA A 247 13.75 -8.11 -6.25
CA ALA A 247 13.60 -8.93 -5.04
C ALA A 247 13.16 -10.36 -5.37
N PHE A 248 12.24 -10.53 -6.32
CA PHE A 248 11.82 -11.86 -6.75
C PHE A 248 12.98 -12.68 -7.30
N LYS A 249 13.86 -12.07 -8.11
CA LYS A 249 15.04 -12.75 -8.67
C LYS A 249 16.01 -13.28 -7.61
N VAL A 250 16.04 -12.68 -6.42
CA VAL A 250 16.86 -13.15 -5.29
C VAL A 250 16.16 -14.28 -4.52
N MET A 251 14.82 -14.26 -4.52
CA MET A 251 13.97 -15.03 -3.62
C MET A 251 13.28 -16.23 -4.27
N GLY A 252 13.04 -16.17 -5.58
CA GLY A 252 12.15 -17.07 -6.32
C GLY A 252 12.60 -18.53 -6.22
N ASN A 253 13.91 -18.77 -6.29
CA ASN A 253 14.49 -20.10 -6.13
C ASN A 253 14.16 -20.76 -4.77
N GLU A 254 14.14 -20.01 -3.67
CA GLU A 254 13.80 -20.56 -2.34
C GLU A 254 12.33 -20.97 -2.24
N LEU A 255 11.46 -20.36 -3.04
CA LEU A 255 10.02 -20.63 -3.05
C LEU A 255 9.64 -21.82 -3.93
N GLN A 256 10.60 -22.49 -4.56
CA GLN A 256 10.31 -23.68 -5.39
C GLN A 256 9.66 -24.80 -4.59
N ASN A 257 8.68 -25.45 -5.23
CA ASN A 257 7.88 -26.56 -4.70
C ASN A 257 7.02 -26.19 -3.48
N VAL A 258 6.79 -24.90 -3.23
CA VAL A 258 5.87 -24.46 -2.18
C VAL A 258 4.45 -24.42 -2.74
N ALA A 259 3.68 -25.47 -2.44
CA ALA A 259 2.35 -25.68 -2.99
C ALA A 259 1.28 -24.70 -2.48
N SER A 260 1.49 -24.07 -1.31
CA SER A 260 0.53 -23.11 -0.76
C SER A 260 0.46 -21.81 -1.58
N ILE A 261 1.54 -21.43 -2.27
CA ILE A 261 1.60 -20.17 -3.03
C ILE A 261 0.69 -20.29 -4.25
N GLN A 262 -0.40 -19.53 -4.26
CA GLN A 262 -1.36 -19.48 -5.34
C GLN A 262 -1.10 -18.30 -6.28
N ARG A 263 -0.67 -17.15 -5.74
CA ARG A 263 -0.58 -15.89 -6.48
C ARG A 263 0.68 -15.10 -6.13
N ILE A 264 1.35 -14.60 -7.16
CA ILE A 264 2.45 -13.64 -7.03
C ILE A 264 2.12 -12.38 -7.83
N TYR A 265 2.21 -11.23 -7.16
CA TYR A 265 2.06 -9.92 -7.75
C TYR A 265 3.44 -9.27 -7.89
N LEU A 266 3.82 -8.96 -9.13
CA LEU A 266 5.08 -8.29 -9.45
C LEU A 266 4.79 -6.84 -9.82
N ALA A 267 5.45 -5.91 -9.14
CA ALA A 267 5.24 -4.48 -9.37
C ALA A 267 6.48 -3.65 -9.03
N GLY A 268 6.45 -2.37 -9.38
CA GLY A 268 7.49 -1.42 -8.99
C GLY A 268 8.68 -1.34 -9.95
N GLU A 269 8.99 -2.38 -10.74
CA GLU A 269 10.07 -2.35 -11.75
C GLU A 269 9.63 -2.99 -13.07
N ALA A 270 10.42 -2.78 -14.12
CA ALA A 270 10.21 -3.48 -15.39
C ALA A 270 10.44 -4.99 -15.19
N LEU A 271 9.45 -5.79 -15.56
CA LEU A 271 9.52 -7.23 -15.47
C LEU A 271 10.33 -7.81 -16.65
N THR A 272 11.16 -8.82 -16.38
CA THR A 272 12.03 -9.46 -17.37
C THR A 272 11.65 -10.92 -17.59
N LYS A 273 12.02 -11.49 -18.76
CA LYS A 273 11.65 -12.85 -19.15
C LYS A 273 12.25 -13.91 -18.22
N ASP A 274 13.45 -13.67 -17.68
CA ASP A 274 14.09 -14.56 -16.72
C ASP A 274 13.31 -14.64 -15.41
N VAL A 275 12.81 -13.51 -14.89
CA VAL A 275 11.97 -13.46 -13.68
C VAL A 275 10.66 -14.23 -13.91
N VAL A 276 10.03 -14.08 -15.08
CA VAL A 276 8.82 -14.84 -15.43
C VAL A 276 9.08 -16.34 -15.46
N GLN A 277 10.17 -16.77 -16.11
CA GLN A 277 10.54 -18.18 -16.19
C GLN A 277 10.85 -18.77 -14.80
N GLU A 278 11.48 -18.00 -13.92
CA GLU A 278 11.74 -18.40 -12.54
C GLU A 278 10.43 -18.53 -11.75
N ALA A 279 9.50 -17.60 -11.90
CA ALA A 279 8.21 -17.64 -11.21
C ALA A 279 7.43 -18.92 -11.51
N PHE A 280 7.35 -19.32 -12.79
CA PHE A 280 6.67 -20.55 -13.18
C PHE A 280 7.39 -21.86 -12.77
N ARG A 281 8.54 -21.79 -12.09
CA ARG A 281 9.18 -22.95 -11.44
C ARG A 281 8.70 -23.17 -10.00
N ILE A 282 7.97 -22.23 -9.41
CA ILE A 282 7.49 -22.34 -8.02
C ILE A 282 6.54 -23.53 -7.87
N ASN A 283 5.45 -23.53 -8.64
CA ASN A 283 4.53 -24.67 -8.77
C ASN A 283 3.70 -24.52 -10.05
N SER A 284 3.01 -25.60 -10.45
CA SER A 284 2.27 -25.66 -11.73
C SER A 284 0.95 -24.90 -11.75
N THR A 285 0.43 -24.50 -10.60
CA THR A 285 -0.86 -23.82 -10.43
C THR A 285 -0.72 -22.32 -10.18
N LEU A 286 0.51 -21.82 -10.06
CA LEU A 286 0.80 -20.43 -9.72
C LEU A 286 0.22 -19.48 -10.78
N GLU A 287 -0.49 -18.47 -10.30
CA GLU A 287 -0.82 -17.30 -11.10
C GLU A 287 0.19 -16.17 -10.83
N VAL A 288 0.77 -15.63 -11.90
CA VAL A 288 1.72 -14.51 -11.84
C VAL A 288 1.08 -13.29 -12.48
N PHE A 289 1.08 -12.17 -11.79
CA PHE A 289 0.55 -10.91 -12.28
C PHE A 289 1.65 -9.86 -12.37
N ASN A 290 1.70 -9.15 -13.49
CA ASN A 290 2.51 -7.94 -13.61
C ASN A 290 1.58 -6.74 -13.44
N LEU A 291 1.83 -5.95 -12.40
CA LEU A 291 1.04 -4.79 -12.02
C LEU A 291 1.91 -3.54 -12.12
N TYR A 292 1.28 -2.43 -12.48
CA TYR A 292 1.95 -1.15 -12.62
C TYR A 292 1.07 -0.04 -12.07
N GLY A 293 1.67 0.87 -11.33
CA GLY A 293 1.06 2.13 -10.92
C GLY A 293 2.08 2.97 -10.15
N PRO A 294 2.08 4.30 -10.31
CA PRO A 294 2.75 5.21 -9.38
C PRO A 294 1.89 5.43 -8.12
N THR A 295 2.52 5.89 -7.04
CA THR A 295 1.86 6.17 -5.75
C THR A 295 0.69 7.15 -5.86
N GLU A 296 0.79 8.11 -6.78
CA GLU A 296 -0.25 9.09 -7.09
C GLU A 296 -1.52 8.49 -7.71
N THR A 297 -1.50 7.19 -8.06
CA THR A 297 -2.63 6.43 -8.64
C THR A 297 -3.11 5.29 -7.75
N VAL A 298 -2.72 5.34 -6.46
CA VAL A 298 -3.11 4.39 -5.43
C VAL A 298 -2.71 2.96 -5.82
N ILE A 299 -1.41 2.70 -5.67
CA ILE A 299 -0.72 1.41 -5.82
C ILE A 299 -0.59 0.92 -7.26
N TYR A 300 -1.72 0.62 -7.91
CA TYR A 300 -1.79 0.03 -9.24
C TYR A 300 -2.76 0.81 -10.12
N ALA A 301 -2.51 0.85 -11.42
CA ALA A 301 -3.36 1.49 -12.44
C ALA A 301 -3.58 0.57 -13.66
N THR A 302 -2.61 -0.29 -13.95
CA THR A 302 -2.71 -1.30 -15.01
C THR A 302 -2.24 -2.66 -14.50
N GLY A 303 -2.70 -3.73 -15.14
CA GLY A 303 -2.22 -5.06 -14.81
C GLY A 303 -2.55 -6.11 -15.86
N THR A 304 -1.78 -7.19 -15.84
CA THR A 304 -2.07 -8.40 -16.63
C THR A 304 -1.66 -9.65 -15.88
N LYS A 305 -2.40 -10.74 -16.14
CA LYS A 305 -1.90 -12.09 -15.85
C LYS A 305 -0.78 -12.39 -16.85
N ILE A 306 0.33 -12.91 -16.37
CA ILE A 306 1.43 -13.34 -17.21
C ILE A 306 1.16 -14.78 -17.62
N GLU A 307 1.22 -15.04 -18.93
CA GLU A 307 1.25 -16.39 -19.46
C GLU A 307 2.71 -16.81 -19.69
N LYS A 308 3.04 -18.06 -19.37
CA LYS A 308 4.42 -18.59 -19.41
C LYS A 308 5.13 -18.34 -20.75
N GLU A 309 4.39 -18.47 -21.85
CA GLU A 309 4.89 -18.33 -23.22
C GLU A 309 4.57 -16.96 -23.85
N SER A 310 4.33 -15.93 -23.04
CA SER A 310 4.02 -14.58 -23.55
C SER A 310 5.16 -14.04 -24.41
N PRO A 311 4.90 -13.59 -25.66
CA PRO A 311 5.95 -13.13 -26.56
C PRO A 311 6.61 -11.82 -26.09
N SER A 312 5.85 -10.97 -25.40
CA SER A 312 6.24 -9.67 -24.86
C SER A 312 5.78 -9.50 -23.41
N ILE A 313 6.52 -8.70 -22.64
CA ILE A 313 6.15 -8.31 -21.28
C ILE A 313 5.53 -6.93 -21.34
N THR A 314 4.28 -6.82 -20.90
CA THR A 314 3.51 -5.58 -20.89
C THR A 314 3.12 -5.25 -19.45
N ILE A 315 2.75 -4.00 -19.19
CA ILE A 315 2.10 -3.60 -17.93
C ILE A 315 0.58 -3.83 -17.99
N GLY A 316 0.11 -4.49 -19.04
CA GLY A 316 -1.27 -4.96 -19.16
C GLY A 316 -2.25 -3.91 -19.66
N LYS A 317 -3.48 -3.98 -19.14
CA LYS A 317 -4.59 -3.07 -19.46
C LYS A 317 -4.96 -2.25 -18.23
N PRO A 318 -5.65 -1.11 -18.40
CA PRO A 318 -6.25 -0.39 -17.28
C PRO A 318 -7.11 -1.33 -16.44
N ILE A 319 -7.01 -1.16 -15.14
CA ILE A 319 -7.85 -1.87 -14.19
C ILE A 319 -9.22 -1.20 -14.08
N ASP A 320 -10.17 -1.84 -13.40
CA ASP A 320 -11.53 -1.33 -13.30
C ASP A 320 -11.55 0.09 -12.71
N ASN A 321 -12.42 0.94 -13.24
CA ASN A 321 -12.58 2.35 -12.86
C ASN A 321 -11.33 3.23 -13.04
N VAL A 322 -10.34 2.76 -13.80
CA VAL A 322 -9.16 3.51 -14.25
C VAL A 322 -9.20 3.67 -15.77
N SER A 323 -8.91 4.89 -16.23
CA SER A 323 -8.68 5.19 -17.64
C SER A 323 -7.24 5.59 -17.83
N VAL A 324 -6.66 5.24 -18.98
CA VAL A 324 -5.32 5.66 -19.34
C VAL A 324 -5.29 6.28 -20.72
N TYR A 325 -4.38 7.23 -20.91
CA TYR A 325 -4.17 7.94 -22.15
C TYR A 325 -2.68 7.94 -22.46
N ILE A 326 -2.32 7.69 -23.71
CA ILE A 326 -0.95 7.79 -24.19
C ILE A 326 -0.91 9.03 -25.08
N LEU A 327 -0.21 10.07 -24.65
CA LEU A 327 -0.25 11.39 -25.27
C LEU A 327 1.11 11.79 -25.84
N ASP A 328 1.08 12.54 -26.95
CA ASP A 328 2.27 13.18 -27.52
C ASP A 328 2.62 14.49 -26.80
N SER A 329 3.67 15.19 -27.27
CA SER A 329 4.10 16.47 -26.70
C SER A 329 3.10 17.61 -26.85
N ASN A 330 2.11 17.47 -27.74
CA ASN A 330 1.02 18.42 -27.94
C ASN A 330 -0.27 17.98 -27.21
N GLN A 331 -0.14 17.02 -26.29
CA GLN A 331 -1.23 16.40 -25.53
C GLN A 331 -2.31 15.74 -26.41
N GLN A 332 -1.97 15.29 -27.62
CA GLN A 332 -2.87 14.56 -28.51
C GLN A 332 -2.71 13.04 -28.31
N LEU A 333 -3.79 12.29 -28.54
CA LEU A 333 -3.78 10.83 -28.42
C LEU A 333 -2.81 10.17 -29.43
N CYS A 334 -1.88 9.37 -28.93
CA CYS A 334 -1.00 8.55 -29.75
C CYS A 334 -1.74 7.35 -30.36
N PRO A 335 -1.59 7.09 -31.67
CA PRO A 335 -2.05 5.84 -32.29
C PRO A 335 -1.36 4.59 -31.73
N VAL A 336 -1.90 3.41 -32.06
CA VAL A 336 -1.29 2.12 -31.72
C VAL A 336 0.15 2.04 -32.22
N GLY A 337 1.06 1.57 -31.37
CA GLY A 337 2.48 1.43 -31.66
C GLY A 337 3.32 2.71 -31.53
N ILE A 338 2.69 3.88 -31.44
CA ILE A 338 3.38 5.17 -31.28
C ILE A 338 3.70 5.42 -29.80
N ILE A 339 4.94 5.81 -29.53
CA ILE A 339 5.43 6.12 -28.19
C ILE A 339 4.85 7.46 -27.75
N GLY A 340 4.34 7.50 -26.52
CA GLY A 340 3.91 8.72 -25.86
C GLY A 340 4.06 8.62 -24.35
N GLU A 341 3.70 9.71 -23.67
CA GLU A 341 3.67 9.76 -22.21
C GLU A 341 2.36 9.16 -21.68
N LEU A 342 2.45 8.37 -20.60
CA LEU A 342 1.30 7.79 -19.93
C LEU A 342 0.62 8.80 -19.00
N TYR A 343 -0.69 8.94 -19.14
CA TYR A 343 -1.57 9.68 -18.24
C TYR A 343 -2.62 8.74 -17.67
N ILE A 344 -2.96 8.91 -16.39
CA ILE A 344 -3.88 8.02 -15.67
C ILE A 344 -5.02 8.86 -15.08
N SER A 345 -6.26 8.45 -15.30
CA SER A 345 -7.48 9.11 -14.80
C SER A 345 -8.37 8.10 -14.07
N GLY A 346 -9.31 8.59 -13.28
CA GLY A 346 -10.35 7.78 -12.63
C GLY A 346 -10.39 7.92 -11.12
N ASN A 347 -11.13 7.03 -10.47
CA ASN A 347 -11.44 7.12 -9.04
C ASN A 347 -10.27 6.74 -8.12
N SER A 348 -9.16 6.26 -8.70
CA SER A 348 -7.97 5.85 -7.97
C SER A 348 -6.87 6.91 -7.95
N LEU A 349 -7.17 8.18 -8.23
CA LEU A 349 -6.18 9.24 -8.09
C LEU A 349 -6.04 9.66 -6.63
N ALA A 350 -4.79 9.91 -6.22
CA ALA A 350 -4.49 10.61 -4.99
C ALA A 350 -5.12 12.01 -5.00
N ARG A 351 -5.35 12.58 -3.81
CA ARG A 351 -5.83 13.96 -3.67
C ARG A 351 -4.84 14.93 -4.33
N GLY A 352 -3.55 14.72 -4.06
CA GLY A 352 -2.44 15.51 -4.56
C GLY A 352 -1.21 15.34 -3.67
N TYR A 353 -0.31 16.30 -3.75
CA TYR A 353 0.85 16.40 -2.86
C TYR A 353 0.52 17.26 -1.65
N LEU A 354 0.92 16.78 -0.47
CA LEU A 354 0.76 17.47 0.80
C LEU A 354 1.46 18.82 0.74
N ASN A 355 0.74 19.87 1.14
CA ASN A 355 1.24 21.26 1.23
C ASN A 355 1.97 21.78 -0.02
N ASN A 356 1.69 21.19 -1.20
CA ASN A 356 2.33 21.56 -2.45
C ASN A 356 1.30 21.69 -3.59
N PRO A 357 0.51 22.79 -3.60
CA PRO A 357 -0.52 23.02 -4.61
C PRO A 357 0.07 23.24 -6.01
N GLU A 358 1.27 23.81 -6.13
CA GLU A 358 1.94 24.04 -7.42
C GLU A 358 2.30 22.72 -8.11
N LEU A 359 3.00 21.82 -7.42
CA LEU A 359 3.32 20.50 -7.97
C LEU A 359 2.05 19.66 -8.20
N THR A 360 1.04 19.85 -7.34
CA THR A 360 -0.26 19.18 -7.54
C THR A 360 -0.91 19.64 -8.84
N ALA A 361 -0.95 20.94 -9.12
CA ALA A 361 -1.50 21.47 -10.36
C ALA A 361 -0.66 21.08 -11.59
N GLU A 362 0.66 20.98 -11.45
CA GLU A 362 1.56 20.52 -12.52
C GLU A 362 1.28 19.05 -12.91
N ARG A 363 1.06 18.18 -11.91
CA ARG A 363 0.98 16.73 -12.13
C ARG A 363 -0.43 16.18 -12.24
N PHE A 364 -1.41 16.79 -11.58
CA PHE A 364 -2.83 16.41 -11.60
C PHE A 364 -3.61 17.44 -12.41
N ILE A 365 -3.61 17.27 -13.73
CA ILE A 365 -4.20 18.22 -14.67
C ILE A 365 -5.65 17.86 -14.99
N GLU A 366 -6.39 18.81 -15.57
CA GLU A 366 -7.72 18.55 -16.10
C GLU A 366 -7.66 17.54 -17.27
N ASN A 367 -8.62 16.63 -17.34
CA ASN A 367 -8.68 15.62 -18.40
C ASN A 367 -9.47 16.17 -19.61
N PRO A 368 -8.83 16.51 -20.74
CA PRO A 368 -9.54 17.06 -21.91
C PRO A 368 -10.42 16.03 -22.62
N TYR A 369 -10.28 14.74 -22.28
CA TYR A 369 -11.03 13.63 -22.87
C TYR A 369 -12.22 13.17 -22.01
N ALA A 370 -12.35 13.70 -20.79
CA ALA A 370 -13.46 13.39 -19.90
C ALA A 370 -13.75 14.59 -18.99
N ALA A 371 -14.87 15.27 -19.25
CA ALA A 371 -15.27 16.47 -18.52
C ALA A 371 -15.37 16.21 -17.00
N ASN A 372 -14.91 17.19 -16.21
CA ASN A 372 -14.87 17.14 -14.73
C ASN A 372 -14.03 15.99 -14.13
N GLN A 373 -13.11 15.40 -14.90
CA GLN A 373 -12.13 14.46 -14.39
C GLN A 373 -10.73 15.08 -14.40
N ARG A 374 -9.88 14.64 -13.47
CA ARG A 374 -8.44 14.94 -13.49
C ARG A 374 -7.69 13.73 -14.05
N MET A 375 -6.51 13.97 -14.62
CA MET A 375 -5.55 12.94 -14.95
C MET A 375 -4.18 13.25 -14.36
N TYR A 376 -3.49 12.21 -13.89
CA TYR A 376 -2.13 12.27 -13.40
C TYR A 376 -1.12 12.04 -14.52
N LYS A 377 -0.16 12.95 -14.65
CA LYS A 377 0.97 12.89 -15.57
C LYS A 377 2.11 12.05 -14.97
N THR A 378 2.30 10.83 -15.48
CA THR A 378 3.22 9.88 -14.83
C THR A 378 4.69 10.21 -15.07
N GLY A 379 5.04 10.79 -16.22
CA GLY A 379 6.42 10.90 -16.69
C GLY A 379 6.98 9.60 -17.31
N ASP A 380 6.15 8.59 -17.52
CA ASP A 380 6.54 7.30 -18.09
C ASP A 380 6.24 7.24 -19.59
N LEU A 381 7.20 6.71 -20.35
CA LEU A 381 7.08 6.46 -21.79
C LEU A 381 6.52 5.06 -22.03
N VAL A 382 5.47 5.00 -22.83
CA VAL A 382 4.74 3.77 -23.15
C VAL A 382 4.24 3.78 -24.59
N ARG A 383 3.73 2.64 -25.05
CA ARG A 383 2.91 2.56 -26.27
C ARG A 383 1.84 1.49 -26.16
N TRP A 384 0.76 1.67 -26.93
CA TRP A 384 -0.23 0.62 -27.14
C TRP A 384 0.32 -0.48 -28.04
N THR A 385 0.05 -1.72 -27.68
CA THR A 385 0.20 -2.88 -28.55
C THR A 385 -1.08 -3.10 -29.38
N HIS A 386 -1.00 -3.90 -30.45
CA HIS A 386 -2.14 -4.18 -31.33
C HIS A 386 -3.30 -4.90 -30.63
N ASP A 387 -3.03 -5.65 -29.57
CA ASP A 387 -4.00 -6.36 -28.73
C ASP A 387 -4.51 -5.53 -27.53
N GLY A 388 -4.17 -4.24 -27.52
CA GLY A 388 -4.65 -3.26 -26.54
C GLY A 388 -4.01 -3.38 -25.16
N HIS A 389 -2.81 -3.96 -25.05
CA HIS A 389 -1.96 -3.88 -23.86
C HIS A 389 -1.01 -2.69 -23.96
N ILE A 390 -0.33 -2.38 -22.86
CA ILE A 390 0.59 -1.25 -22.77
C ILE A 390 2.00 -1.78 -22.55
N GLU A 391 2.92 -1.45 -23.44
CA GLU A 391 4.34 -1.73 -23.28
C GLU A 391 5.02 -0.54 -22.58
N TYR A 392 5.74 -0.83 -21.50
CA TYR A 392 6.53 0.16 -20.76
C TYR A 392 7.93 0.28 -21.35
N LEU A 393 8.37 1.51 -21.62
CA LEU A 393 9.62 1.79 -22.34
C LEU A 393 10.64 2.58 -21.51
N GLY A 394 10.21 3.22 -20.42
CA GLY A 394 11.10 3.95 -19.51
C GLY A 394 10.51 5.26 -19.02
N ARG A 395 11.39 6.17 -18.60
CA ARG A 395 11.06 7.49 -18.06
C ARG A 395 11.48 8.60 -19.00
N ILE A 396 10.70 9.69 -19.03
CA ILE A 396 11.08 10.92 -19.74
C ILE A 396 12.24 11.62 -19.02
N ASP A 397 12.19 11.65 -17.70
CA ASP A 397 13.10 12.42 -16.84
C ASP A 397 14.33 11.63 -16.35
N HIS A 398 14.57 10.45 -16.92
CA HIS A 398 15.62 9.51 -16.49
C HIS A 398 15.56 9.14 -14.99
N GLN A 399 14.44 9.33 -14.29
CA GLN A 399 14.29 8.86 -12.91
C GLN A 399 14.54 7.34 -12.87
N VAL A 400 15.59 6.89 -12.18
CA VAL A 400 15.96 5.48 -12.14
C VAL A 400 15.28 4.81 -10.96
N LYS A 401 14.48 3.77 -11.21
CA LYS A 401 14.04 2.85 -10.15
C LYS A 401 15.16 1.86 -9.87
N ILE A 402 15.77 1.94 -8.69
CA ILE A 402 16.87 1.03 -8.32
C ILE A 402 16.34 0.06 -7.29
N ARG A 403 16.14 -1.21 -7.68
CA ARG A 403 15.63 -2.28 -6.80
C ARG A 403 14.22 -2.01 -6.26
N GLY A 404 13.41 -1.30 -7.04
CA GLY A 404 12.04 -0.89 -6.67
C GLY A 404 11.95 0.30 -5.71
N TYR A 405 13.06 1.02 -5.48
CA TYR A 405 13.13 2.26 -4.70
C TYR A 405 13.22 3.49 -5.60
#